data_AF-A0A950C0S1-F1
#
_entry.id   AF-A0A950C0S1-F1
#
_cell.length_a   1.000
_cell.length_b   1.000
_cell.length_c   1.000
_cell.angle_alpha   90.00
_cell.angle_beta   90.00
_cell.angle_gamma   90.00
#
_symmetry.space_group_name_H-M   'P 1'
#
loop_
_entity.id
_entity.type
_entity.pdbx_description
1 polymer ?
#
loop_
_entity_poly.entity_id
_entity_poly.type
_entity_poly.pdbx_seq_one_letter_code
_entity_poly.pdbx_strand_id
1 'polypeptide(L)'
;MPQGHCTLPADDAGRILDRLAGLEQIIPPAEIQQALTATGRVNSRCCRLTHEVVLWVVLAMGLLTDLPIRQVFKHARRLRRGEESPHRSSLCVARQRLGVAPVRHLFTQVTRPLARPETPGAFYHGLRLMGVDGTVYDVPDSEANAAVFARPSAGPRGDGAFPQVRKLSLVELGTHVEVALVVRSSAHGEQSMIGGLFRHLTSEMLLLWDRGFFSYELWQQMIAREVKVLARVKSRLILRPIRHLAAGSYLAKIYKNSYNREKDRDGIVVR
;
A
#
# COMPACT_ATOMS: atom_id res chain seq x y z
N MET A 1 -7.35 39.65 1.00
CA MET A 1 -7.30 38.52 1.95
C MET A 1 -5.83 38.29 2.30
N PRO A 2 -5.46 38.31 3.59
CA PRO A 2 -4.08 38.11 4.00
C PRO A 2 -3.68 36.64 3.75
N GLN A 3 -2.49 36.45 3.20
CA GLN A 3 -1.90 35.15 2.90
C GLN A 3 -1.77 34.33 4.20
N GLY A 4 -2.18 33.07 4.17
CA GLY A 4 -2.13 32.18 5.32
C GLY A 4 -0.71 32.04 5.87
N HIS A 5 -0.48 32.62 7.05
CA HIS A 5 0.73 32.41 7.82
C HIS A 5 0.62 31.05 8.54
N CYS A 6 1.62 30.19 8.42
CA CYS A 6 1.67 28.92 9.14
C CYS A 6 1.86 29.21 10.65
N THR A 7 0.83 29.01 11.47
CA THR A 7 0.78 29.36 12.90
C THR A 7 1.44 28.32 13.81
N LEU A 8 2.38 27.53 13.30
CA LEU A 8 2.97 26.40 14.01
C LEU A 8 4.29 26.85 14.69
N PRO A 9 4.38 26.89 16.04
CA PRO A 9 5.62 27.28 16.73
C PRO A 9 6.77 26.30 16.48
N ALA A 10 7.99 26.85 16.53
CA ALA A 10 9.25 26.14 16.33
C ALA A 10 9.68 25.37 17.59
N ASP A 11 9.19 24.14 17.68
CA ASP A 11 9.88 23.02 18.32
C ASP A 11 9.54 21.77 17.49
N ASP A 12 10.37 21.50 16.47
CA ASP A 12 10.22 20.28 15.68
C ASP A 12 10.54 19.02 16.49
N ALA A 13 11.29 19.12 17.60
CA ALA A 13 11.64 17.97 18.43
C ALA A 13 10.42 17.42 19.20
N GLY A 14 9.55 18.30 19.72
CA GLY A 14 8.28 17.94 20.33
C GLY A 14 7.37 17.18 19.36
N ARG A 15 7.25 17.67 18.12
CA ARG A 15 6.46 16.98 17.07
C ARG A 15 7.03 15.63 16.67
N ILE A 16 8.35 15.48 16.63
CA ILE A 16 8.98 14.19 16.32
C ILE A 16 8.68 13.16 17.41
N LEU A 17 8.78 13.56 18.68
CA LEU A 17 8.47 12.68 19.81
C LEU A 17 6.99 12.30 19.82
N ASP A 18 6.08 13.25 19.57
CA ASP A 18 4.63 12.97 19.49
C ASP A 18 4.30 11.96 18.39
N ARG A 19 4.94 12.09 17.22
CA ARG A 19 4.76 11.13 16.10
C ARG A 19 5.25 9.73 16.45
N LEU A 20 6.40 9.63 17.12
CA LEU A 20 6.95 8.34 17.56
C LEU A 20 6.10 7.72 18.68
N ALA A 21 5.63 8.53 19.63
CA ALA A 21 4.71 8.07 20.67
C ALA A 21 3.37 7.58 20.08
N GLY A 22 2.83 8.28 19.07
CA GLY A 22 1.65 7.82 18.33
C GLY A 22 1.88 6.50 17.62
N LEU A 23 3.08 6.28 17.06
CA LEU A 23 3.44 5.00 16.45
C LEU A 23 3.48 3.86 17.48
N GLU A 24 4.03 4.08 18.67
CA GLU A 24 4.05 3.10 19.76
C GLU A 24 2.65 2.74 20.28
N GLN A 25 1.70 3.68 20.21
CA GLN A 25 0.29 3.40 20.54
C GLN A 25 -0.39 2.49 19.51
N ILE A 26 -0.04 2.65 18.22
CA ILE A 26 -0.60 1.84 17.12
C ILE A 26 0.11 0.48 17.02
N ILE A 27 1.41 0.45 17.32
CA ILE A 27 2.27 -0.74 17.24
C ILE A 27 2.83 -1.01 18.64
N PRO A 28 2.11 -1.78 19.47
CA PRO A 28 2.59 -2.15 20.79
C PRO A 28 3.90 -2.92 20.73
N PRO A 29 4.78 -2.81 21.74
CA PRO A 29 6.02 -3.59 21.82
C PRO A 29 5.82 -5.11 21.71
N ALA A 30 4.66 -5.62 22.13
CA ALA A 30 4.31 -7.04 22.00
C ALA A 30 4.24 -7.50 20.53
N GLU A 31 3.69 -6.67 19.63
CA GLU A 31 3.62 -6.98 18.19
C GLU A 31 5.02 -7.00 17.56
N ILE A 32 5.88 -6.08 17.97
CA ILE A 32 7.29 -6.04 17.55
C ILE A 32 8.02 -7.33 17.95
N GLN A 33 7.88 -7.74 19.22
CA GLN A 33 8.51 -8.97 19.71
C GLN A 33 7.96 -10.21 19.00
N GLN A 34 6.64 -10.28 18.79
CA GLN A 34 6.01 -11.37 18.06
C GLN A 34 6.54 -11.46 16.63
N ALA A 35 6.64 -10.33 15.92
CA ALA A 35 7.16 -10.30 14.55
C ALA A 35 8.62 -10.76 14.47
N LEU A 36 9.45 -10.38 15.43
CA LEU A 36 10.84 -10.81 15.50
C LEU A 36 10.96 -12.30 15.80
N THR A 37 10.19 -12.82 16.76
CA THR A 37 10.19 -14.25 17.11
C THR A 37 9.67 -15.10 15.96
N ALA A 38 8.55 -14.74 15.34
CA ALA A 38 7.94 -15.47 14.23
C ALA A 38 8.85 -15.55 12.99
N THR A 39 9.80 -14.62 12.87
CA THR A 39 10.74 -14.55 11.73
C THR A 39 12.17 -14.97 12.08
N GLY A 40 12.39 -15.51 13.28
CA GLY A 40 13.70 -15.98 13.73
C GLY A 40 14.73 -14.85 13.94
N ARG A 41 14.28 -13.61 14.16
CA ARG A 41 15.11 -12.42 14.38
C ARG A 41 15.24 -12.05 15.85
N VAL A 42 15.29 -13.06 16.71
CA VAL A 42 15.61 -12.89 18.13
C VAL A 42 17.12 -12.75 18.30
N ASN A 43 17.54 -11.78 19.10
CA ASN A 43 18.94 -11.56 19.39
C ASN A 43 19.49 -12.65 20.33
N SER A 44 20.46 -13.44 19.87
CA SER A 44 21.16 -14.43 20.71
C SER A 44 22.30 -13.84 21.56
N ARG A 45 22.75 -12.62 21.24
CA ARG A 45 23.82 -11.89 21.95
C ARG A 45 23.39 -10.47 22.30
N CYS A 46 23.94 -9.93 23.38
CA CYS A 46 23.83 -8.52 23.73
C CYS A 46 24.53 -7.66 22.66
N CYS A 47 23.77 -7.15 21.69
CA CYS A 47 24.25 -6.22 20.67
C CYS A 47 23.60 -4.84 20.87
N ARG A 48 24.36 -3.76 20.71
CA ARG A 48 23.82 -2.39 20.80
C ARG A 48 22.73 -2.10 19.75
N LEU A 49 22.85 -2.70 18.57
CA LEU A 49 21.86 -2.68 17.50
C LEU A 49 21.13 -4.02 17.47
N THR A 50 20.17 -4.23 18.37
CA THR A 50 19.30 -5.40 18.33
C THR A 50 18.35 -5.35 17.13
N HIS A 51 17.79 -6.49 16.71
CA HIS A 51 16.78 -6.48 15.65
C HIS A 51 15.56 -5.63 16.02
N GLU A 52 15.17 -5.61 17.30
CA GLU A 52 14.13 -4.72 17.82
C GLU A 52 14.47 -3.24 17.63
N VAL A 53 15.65 -2.80 18.06
CA VAL A 53 16.09 -1.41 17.87
C VAL A 53 16.09 -1.05 16.38
N VAL A 54 16.60 -1.95 15.53
CA VAL A 54 16.67 -1.69 14.09
C VAL A 54 15.27 -1.68 13.47
N LEU A 55 14.34 -2.51 13.92
CA LEU A 55 12.96 -2.51 13.43
C LEU A 55 12.25 -1.19 13.78
N TRP A 56 12.39 -0.70 15.02
CA TRP A 56 11.91 0.63 15.39
C TRP A 56 12.53 1.75 14.55
N VAL A 57 13.83 1.69 14.29
CA VAL A 57 14.49 2.65 13.39
C VAL A 57 13.90 2.60 11.98
N VAL A 58 13.63 1.41 11.44
CA VAL A 58 13.02 1.25 10.11
C VAL A 58 11.59 1.82 10.08
N LEU A 59 10.79 1.61 11.11
CA LEU A 59 9.45 2.20 11.21
C LEU A 59 9.53 3.74 11.32
N ALA A 60 10.44 4.25 12.15
CA ALA A 60 10.68 5.68 12.30
C ALA A 60 11.17 6.33 10.99
N MET A 61 11.96 5.63 10.15
CA MET A 61 12.34 6.12 8.83
C MET A 61 11.13 6.37 7.92
N GLY A 62 10.04 5.62 8.09
CA GLY A 62 8.78 5.83 7.37
C GLY A 62 8.02 7.09 7.79
N LEU A 63 8.26 7.57 9.02
CA LEU A 63 7.66 8.81 9.55
C LEU A 63 8.57 10.04 9.37
N LEU A 64 9.89 9.83 9.39
CA LEU A 64 10.94 10.85 9.34
C LEU A 64 11.70 10.75 8.02
N THR A 65 10.96 10.84 6.91
CA THR A 65 11.46 10.56 5.55
C THR A 65 12.51 11.56 5.06
N ASP A 66 12.58 12.73 5.70
CA ASP A 66 13.49 13.83 5.43
C ASP A 66 14.81 13.74 6.22
N LEU A 67 14.90 12.82 7.20
CA LEU A 67 16.06 12.71 8.07
C LEU A 67 17.00 11.57 7.64
N PRO A 68 18.33 11.77 7.73
CA PRO A 68 19.28 10.68 7.52
C PRO A 68 19.18 9.66 8.66
N ILE A 69 19.39 8.37 8.34
CA ILE A 69 19.20 7.23 9.26
C ILE A 69 19.85 7.39 10.65
N ARG A 70 20.99 8.10 10.73
CA ARG A 70 21.67 8.36 12.00
C ARG A 70 20.91 9.34 12.90
N GLN A 71 20.23 10.32 12.31
CA GLN A 71 19.35 11.23 13.07
C GLN A 71 18.05 10.53 13.45
N VAL A 72 17.45 9.76 12.52
CA VAL A 72 16.30 8.89 12.82
C VAL A 72 16.59 8.00 14.03
N PHE A 73 17.78 7.37 14.07
CA PHE A 73 18.19 6.56 15.22
C PHE A 73 18.21 7.34 16.54
N LYS A 74 18.72 8.58 16.55
CA LYS A 74 18.77 9.40 17.76
C LYS A 74 17.38 9.81 18.25
N HIS A 75 16.42 9.96 17.33
CA HIS A 75 15.03 10.24 17.69
C HIS A 75 14.28 8.98 18.14
N ALA A 76 14.44 7.86 17.43
CA ALA A 76 13.80 6.59 17.74
C ALA A 76 14.34 5.93 19.01
N ARG A 77 15.56 6.29 19.44
CA ARG A 77 16.17 5.75 20.66
C ARG A 77 16.93 6.81 21.42
N ARG A 78 16.46 7.10 22.64
CA ARG A 78 17.19 7.97 23.57
C ARG A 78 18.48 7.27 24.02
N LEU A 79 19.61 7.88 23.69
CA LEU A 79 20.94 7.42 24.11
C LEU A 79 21.14 7.64 25.62
N ARG A 80 21.81 6.70 26.29
CA ARG A 80 22.23 6.90 27.68
C ARG A 80 23.42 7.88 27.74
N ARG A 81 23.62 8.53 28.90
CA ARG A 81 24.78 9.41 29.10
C ARG A 81 26.08 8.61 28.89
N GLY A 82 26.97 9.11 28.02
CA GLY A 82 28.21 8.43 27.65
C GLY A 82 28.06 7.38 26.53
N GLU A 83 26.86 7.18 26.00
CA GLU A 83 26.64 6.26 24.87
C GLU A 83 26.82 6.99 23.53
N GLU A 84 27.69 6.46 22.68
CA GLU A 84 27.92 6.99 21.35
C GLU A 84 26.87 6.51 20.33
N SER A 85 26.44 7.43 19.46
CA SER A 85 25.57 7.10 18.33
C SER A 85 26.33 6.24 17.31
N PRO A 86 25.78 5.08 16.89
CA PRO A 86 26.39 4.20 15.92
C PRO A 86 26.76 4.90 14.61
N HIS A 87 27.81 4.41 13.97
CA HIS A 87 28.22 4.92 12.67
C HIS A 87 27.18 4.57 11.58
N ARG A 88 27.11 5.38 10.51
CA ARG A 88 26.16 5.17 9.40
C ARG A 88 26.27 3.76 8.81
N SER A 89 27.50 3.29 8.60
CA SER A 89 27.79 1.95 8.08
C SER A 89 27.23 0.85 8.98
N SER A 90 27.37 0.99 10.31
CA SER A 90 26.82 0.02 11.27
C SER A 90 25.29 -0.07 11.21
N LEU A 91 24.60 1.06 11.03
CA LEU A 91 23.15 1.09 10.85
C LEU A 91 22.72 0.42 9.54
N CYS A 92 23.44 0.65 8.45
CA CYS A 92 23.18 -0.01 7.16
C CYS A 92 23.34 -1.54 7.27
N VAL A 93 24.43 -2.02 7.86
CA VAL A 93 24.69 -3.45 8.09
C VAL A 93 23.62 -4.06 8.99
N ALA A 94 23.23 -3.36 10.06
CA ALA A 94 22.19 -3.85 10.96
C ALA A 94 20.82 -3.97 10.28
N ARG A 95 20.47 -3.03 9.38
CA ARG A 95 19.25 -3.07 8.56
C ARG A 95 19.27 -4.23 7.56
N GLN A 96 20.41 -4.48 6.92
CA GLN A 96 20.59 -5.66 6.05
C GLN A 96 20.41 -6.96 6.84
N ARG A 97 20.98 -7.03 8.05
CA ARG A 97 20.83 -8.19 8.95
C ARG A 97 19.38 -8.41 9.39
N LEU A 98 18.63 -7.35 9.67
CA LEU A 98 17.19 -7.45 10.00
C LEU A 98 16.39 -8.06 8.85
N GLY A 99 16.63 -7.57 7.63
CA GLY A 99 15.88 -7.98 6.45
C GLY A 99 14.43 -7.53 6.45
N VAL A 100 13.67 -7.95 5.44
CA VAL A 100 12.27 -7.52 5.22
C VAL A 100 11.24 -8.37 5.97
N ALA A 101 11.62 -9.58 6.40
CA ALA A 101 10.66 -10.54 6.95
C ALA A 101 9.91 -10.02 8.19
N PRO A 102 10.58 -9.44 9.23
CA PRO A 102 9.87 -8.88 10.38
C PRO A 102 8.93 -7.73 10.01
N VAL A 103 9.37 -6.86 9.08
CA VAL A 103 8.56 -5.70 8.62
C VAL A 103 7.29 -6.17 7.94
N ARG A 104 7.39 -7.20 7.08
CA ARG A 104 6.23 -7.79 6.40
C ARG A 104 5.28 -8.49 7.36
N HIS A 105 5.83 -9.22 8.32
CA HIS A 105 5.03 -9.92 9.34
C HIS A 105 4.27 -8.90 10.19
N LEU A 106 4.96 -7.87 10.69
CA LEU A 106 4.37 -6.79 11.46
C LEU A 106 3.27 -6.06 10.69
N PHE A 107 3.51 -5.72 9.42
CA PHE A 107 2.48 -5.12 8.56
C PHE A 107 1.23 -6.01 8.55
N THR A 108 1.38 -7.31 8.28
CA THR A 108 0.25 -8.25 8.21
C THR A 108 -0.52 -8.39 9.53
N GLN A 109 0.15 -8.24 10.67
CA GLN A 109 -0.50 -8.30 11.99
C GLN A 109 -1.25 -7.02 12.33
N VAL A 110 -0.64 -5.86 12.07
CA VAL A 110 -1.14 -4.56 12.50
C VAL A 110 -2.18 -4.00 11.54
N THR A 111 -1.99 -4.17 10.23
CA THR A 111 -2.87 -3.55 9.23
C THR A 111 -4.17 -4.32 9.09
N ARG A 112 -5.26 -3.66 9.45
CA ARG A 112 -6.63 -4.16 9.33
C ARG A 112 -7.57 -2.98 9.03
N PRO A 113 -8.76 -3.24 8.45
CA PRO A 113 -9.79 -2.21 8.34
C PRO A 113 -10.06 -1.58 9.72
N LEU A 114 -10.04 -0.25 9.81
CA LEU A 114 -10.23 0.48 11.07
C LEU A 114 -11.62 1.12 11.17
N ALA A 115 -12.31 1.31 10.05
CA ALA A 115 -13.61 1.94 10.05
C ALA A 115 -14.65 1.08 10.79
N ARG A 116 -15.46 1.76 11.59
CA ARG A 116 -16.67 1.22 12.21
C ARG A 116 -17.88 1.66 11.39
N PRO A 117 -19.06 1.02 11.50
CA PRO A 117 -20.24 1.41 10.74
C PRO A 117 -20.60 2.91 10.86
N GLU A 118 -20.23 3.54 11.98
CA GLU A 118 -20.47 4.96 12.26
C GLU A 118 -19.40 5.89 11.66
N THR A 119 -18.29 5.34 11.14
CA THR A 119 -17.22 6.12 10.52
C THR A 119 -17.74 6.84 9.27
N PRO A 120 -17.76 8.18 9.27
CA PRO A 120 -18.33 8.95 8.16
C PRO A 120 -17.63 8.61 6.84
N GLY A 121 -18.42 8.32 5.81
CA GLY A 121 -17.91 8.05 4.46
C GLY A 121 -17.15 6.73 4.29
N ALA A 122 -17.13 5.83 5.28
CA ALA A 122 -16.47 4.53 5.15
C ALA A 122 -17.36 3.43 4.56
N PHE A 123 -18.68 3.61 4.53
CA PHE A 123 -19.64 2.62 4.07
C PHE A 123 -20.65 3.21 3.10
N TYR A 124 -21.09 2.40 2.15
CA TYR A 124 -22.18 2.71 1.23
C TYR A 124 -23.20 1.56 1.26
N HIS A 125 -24.43 1.85 1.72
CA HIS A 125 -25.49 0.85 1.92
C HIS A 125 -24.99 -0.41 2.68
N GLY A 126 -24.23 -0.21 3.75
CA GLY A 126 -23.67 -1.30 4.57
C GLY A 126 -22.41 -1.96 3.99
N LEU A 127 -22.01 -1.65 2.75
CA LEU A 127 -20.78 -2.17 2.16
C LEU A 127 -19.60 -1.27 2.52
N ARG A 128 -18.51 -1.88 3.01
CA ARG A 128 -17.27 -1.16 3.32
C ARG A 128 -16.62 -0.65 2.02
N LEU A 129 -16.33 0.63 1.96
CA LEU A 129 -15.70 1.26 0.80
C LEU A 129 -14.20 0.94 0.77
N MET A 130 -13.80 0.19 -0.24
CA MET A 130 -12.41 -0.18 -0.49
C MET A 130 -11.96 0.39 -1.82
N GLY A 131 -10.72 0.84 -1.92
CA GLY A 131 -10.11 1.31 -3.17
C GLY A 131 -8.88 0.49 -3.52
N VAL A 132 -8.64 0.30 -4.81
CA VAL A 132 -7.37 -0.21 -5.31
C VAL A 132 -6.69 0.84 -6.17
N ASP A 133 -5.44 1.15 -5.83
CA ASP A 133 -4.63 2.10 -6.57
C ASP A 133 -3.15 1.69 -6.64
N GLY A 134 -2.53 2.01 -7.78
CA GLY A 134 -1.15 1.70 -8.10
C GLY A 134 -0.24 2.92 -7.97
N THR A 135 0.95 2.72 -7.41
CA THR A 135 1.99 3.74 -7.36
C THR A 135 3.32 3.14 -7.78
N VAL A 136 4.12 3.92 -8.50
CA VAL A 136 5.48 3.55 -8.91
C VAL A 136 6.48 4.36 -8.10
N TYR A 137 7.50 3.68 -7.58
CA TYR A 137 8.60 4.27 -6.83
C TYR A 137 9.92 3.98 -7.54
N ASP A 138 10.77 5.00 -7.66
CA ASP A 138 12.17 4.81 -8.01
C ASP A 138 12.90 4.11 -6.86
N VAL A 139 13.76 3.17 -7.19
CA VAL A 139 14.67 2.52 -6.23
C VAL A 139 16.11 2.91 -6.52
N PRO A 140 17.03 2.81 -5.53
CA PRO A 140 18.43 3.19 -5.74
C PRO A 140 19.04 2.52 -6.97
N ASP A 141 19.78 3.32 -7.74
CA ASP A 141 20.46 2.84 -8.95
C ASP A 141 21.54 1.83 -8.59
N SER A 142 21.29 0.57 -8.91
CA SER A 142 22.22 -0.53 -8.74
C SER A 142 21.88 -1.66 -9.71
N GLU A 143 22.88 -2.40 -10.14
CA GLU A 143 22.69 -3.56 -11.02
C GLU A 143 21.72 -4.58 -10.43
N ALA A 144 21.82 -4.85 -9.11
CA ALA A 144 20.94 -5.76 -8.41
C ALA A 144 19.46 -5.31 -8.45
N ASN A 145 19.19 -4.02 -8.26
CA ASN A 145 17.83 -3.50 -8.36
C ASN A 145 17.34 -3.48 -9.82
N ALA A 146 18.19 -3.14 -10.77
CA ALA A 146 17.85 -3.14 -12.20
C ALA A 146 17.45 -4.54 -12.68
N ALA A 147 18.18 -5.57 -12.26
CA ALA A 147 17.90 -6.96 -12.61
C ALA A 147 16.54 -7.46 -12.09
N VAL A 148 16.08 -6.98 -10.93
CA VAL A 148 14.83 -7.43 -10.30
C VAL A 148 13.63 -6.56 -10.68
N PHE A 149 13.81 -5.24 -10.75
CA PHE A 149 12.71 -4.29 -10.85
C PHE A 149 12.53 -3.69 -12.24
N ALA A 150 13.47 -3.92 -13.15
CA ALA A 150 13.53 -3.34 -14.49
C ALA A 150 13.55 -1.80 -14.48
N ARG A 151 13.97 -1.23 -15.61
CA ARG A 151 13.91 0.20 -15.88
C ARG A 151 12.72 0.49 -16.79
N PRO A 152 11.99 1.60 -16.60
CA PRO A 152 11.00 2.02 -17.56
C PRO A 152 11.69 2.38 -18.89
N SER A 153 11.05 2.12 -20.03
CA SER A 153 11.56 2.57 -21.32
C SER A 153 11.35 4.08 -21.47
N ALA A 154 12.41 4.81 -21.82
CA ALA A 154 12.34 6.21 -22.24
C ALA A 154 12.22 6.34 -23.78
N GLY A 155 11.72 5.30 -24.45
CA GLY A 155 11.56 5.26 -25.90
C GLY A 155 12.91 5.28 -26.63
N PRO A 156 13.10 6.13 -27.67
CA PRO A 156 14.34 6.19 -28.44
C PRO A 156 15.58 6.59 -27.63
N ARG A 157 15.39 7.10 -26.41
CA ARG A 157 16.47 7.57 -25.52
C ARG A 157 17.05 6.45 -24.65
N GLY A 158 16.57 5.21 -24.80
CA GLY A 158 17.01 4.06 -24.03
C GLY A 158 16.22 3.88 -22.74
N ASP A 159 16.87 3.30 -21.73
CA ASP A 159 16.26 3.00 -20.43
C ASP A 159 16.22 4.22 -19.51
N GLY A 160 15.24 4.25 -18.61
CA GLY A 160 15.12 5.27 -17.58
C GLY A 160 16.26 5.25 -16.56
N ALA A 161 16.50 6.41 -15.94
CA ALA A 161 17.62 6.63 -15.02
C ALA A 161 17.62 5.75 -13.77
N PHE A 162 16.45 5.33 -13.29
CA PHE A 162 16.31 4.50 -12.09
C PHE A 162 15.48 3.24 -12.38
N PRO A 163 15.81 2.09 -11.77
CA PRO A 163 14.89 0.97 -11.71
C PRO A 163 13.63 1.34 -10.92
N GLN A 164 12.51 0.71 -11.23
CA GLN A 164 11.21 1.11 -10.69
C GLN A 164 10.42 -0.06 -10.10
N VAL A 165 9.89 0.16 -8.90
CA VAL A 165 8.99 -0.74 -8.20
C VAL A 165 7.56 -0.26 -8.34
N ARG A 166 6.64 -1.16 -8.68
CA ARG A 166 5.19 -0.91 -8.61
C ARG A 166 4.62 -1.49 -7.32
N LYS A 167 3.93 -0.64 -6.56
CA LYS A 167 3.09 -1.00 -5.42
C LYS A 167 1.63 -0.91 -5.84
N LEU A 168 0.86 -1.98 -5.65
CA LEU A 168 -0.59 -1.96 -5.75
C LEU A 168 -1.17 -2.08 -4.35
N SER A 169 -2.05 -1.15 -3.99
CA SER A 169 -2.53 -0.97 -2.62
C SER A 169 -4.03 -1.23 -2.55
N LEU A 170 -4.48 -1.94 -1.52
CA LEU A 170 -5.88 -2.05 -1.13
C LEU A 170 -6.09 -1.15 0.09
N VAL A 171 -6.92 -0.13 -0.06
CA VAL A 171 -7.09 0.94 0.92
C VAL A 171 -8.54 0.99 1.38
N GLU A 172 -8.76 1.10 2.69
CA GLU A 172 -10.05 1.49 3.24
C GLU A 172 -10.28 2.98 3.03
N LEU A 173 -11.31 3.36 2.26
CA LEU A 173 -11.45 4.73 1.78
C LEU A 173 -11.85 5.73 2.87
N GLY A 174 -12.55 5.29 3.92
CA GLY A 174 -12.97 6.18 5.00
C GLY A 174 -11.87 6.54 6.00
N THR A 175 -10.89 5.66 6.21
CA THR A 175 -9.77 5.88 7.16
C THR A 175 -8.44 6.08 6.48
N HIS A 176 -8.37 5.84 5.17
CA HIS A 176 -7.15 5.81 4.35
C HIS A 176 -6.12 4.76 4.79
N VAL A 177 -6.52 3.76 5.57
CA VAL A 177 -5.62 2.67 5.96
C VAL A 177 -5.37 1.75 4.78
N GLU A 178 -4.10 1.55 4.47
CA GLU A 178 -3.64 0.53 3.52
C GLU A 178 -3.69 -0.84 4.21
N VAL A 179 -4.68 -1.65 3.84
CA VAL A 179 -4.98 -2.95 4.47
C VAL A 179 -4.15 -4.07 3.87
N ALA A 180 -3.81 -3.96 2.59
CA ALA A 180 -2.95 -4.91 1.90
C ALA A 180 -2.22 -4.24 0.75
N LEU A 181 -1.07 -4.81 0.38
CA LEU A 181 -0.30 -4.34 -0.76
C LEU A 181 0.38 -5.50 -1.50
N VAL A 182 0.62 -5.30 -2.79
CA VAL A 182 1.42 -6.18 -3.64
C VAL A 182 2.54 -5.33 -4.25
N VAL A 183 3.77 -5.86 -4.22
CA VAL A 183 4.94 -5.20 -4.79
C VAL A 183 5.49 -6.05 -5.94
N ARG A 184 5.70 -5.45 -7.10
CA ARG A 184 6.30 -6.09 -8.28
C ARG A 184 7.26 -5.13 -8.99
N SER A 185 8.03 -5.66 -9.94
CA SER A 185 8.71 -4.84 -10.95
C SER A 185 7.70 -3.95 -11.68
N SER A 186 8.13 -2.75 -12.05
CA SER A 186 7.39 -1.81 -12.88
C SER A 186 7.01 -2.36 -14.26
N ALA A 187 7.71 -3.40 -14.74
CA ALA A 187 7.40 -4.10 -15.99
C ALA A 187 6.04 -4.82 -15.94
N HIS A 188 5.51 -5.10 -14.74
CA HIS A 188 4.18 -5.65 -14.57
C HIS A 188 3.11 -4.56 -14.59
N GLY A 189 2.01 -4.82 -15.31
CA GLY A 189 0.81 -3.99 -15.26
C GLY A 189 -0.02 -4.22 -14.00
N GLU A 190 -0.75 -3.19 -13.56
CA GLU A 190 -1.56 -3.22 -12.34
C GLU A 190 -2.63 -4.33 -12.34
N GLN A 191 -3.26 -4.56 -13.49
CA GLN A 191 -4.23 -5.65 -13.68
C GLN A 191 -3.65 -7.02 -13.32
N SER A 192 -2.36 -7.26 -13.61
CA SER A 192 -1.72 -8.55 -13.33
C SER A 192 -1.43 -8.75 -11.83
N MET A 193 -1.40 -7.66 -11.06
CA MET A 193 -1.05 -7.69 -9.63
C MET A 193 -2.26 -7.89 -8.72
N ILE A 194 -3.46 -7.53 -9.17
CA ILE A 194 -4.68 -7.53 -8.36
C ILE A 194 -5.01 -8.90 -7.76
N GLY A 195 -4.61 -9.98 -8.45
CA GLY A 195 -4.78 -11.35 -7.94
C GLY A 195 -4.14 -11.58 -6.57
N GLY A 196 -3.05 -10.87 -6.26
CA GLY A 196 -2.41 -10.94 -4.95
C GLY A 196 -3.21 -10.29 -3.82
N LEU A 197 -4.21 -9.47 -4.14
CA LEU A 197 -5.09 -8.79 -3.19
C LEU A 197 -6.39 -9.55 -2.93
N PHE A 198 -6.75 -10.55 -3.75
CA PHE A 198 -8.05 -11.22 -3.69
C PHE A 198 -8.38 -11.86 -2.35
N ARG A 199 -7.37 -12.38 -1.63
CA ARG A 199 -7.57 -12.98 -0.30
C ARG A 199 -8.02 -11.98 0.78
N HIS A 200 -7.91 -10.68 0.50
CA HIS A 200 -8.31 -9.61 1.41
C HIS A 200 -9.69 -9.02 1.05
N LEU A 201 -10.28 -9.44 -0.07
CA LEU A 201 -11.60 -8.99 -0.51
C LEU A 201 -12.68 -9.88 0.08
N THR A 202 -13.78 -9.28 0.51
CA THR A 202 -14.94 -9.97 1.08
C THR A 202 -16.23 -9.48 0.42
N SER A 203 -17.32 -10.24 0.54
CA SER A 203 -18.64 -9.88 0.01
C SER A 203 -19.25 -8.66 0.71
N GLU A 204 -18.75 -8.27 1.88
CA GLU A 204 -19.14 -7.08 2.65
C GLU A 204 -18.47 -5.80 2.15
N MET A 205 -17.66 -5.86 1.09
CA MET A 205 -16.93 -4.73 0.54
C MET A 205 -17.53 -4.25 -0.79
N LEU A 206 -17.47 -2.93 -1.00
CA LEU A 206 -17.63 -2.29 -2.29
C LEU A 206 -16.26 -1.79 -2.76
N LEU A 207 -15.71 -2.49 -3.76
CA LEU A 207 -14.40 -2.21 -4.33
C LEU A 207 -14.51 -1.16 -5.44
N LEU A 208 -13.82 -0.04 -5.26
CA LEU A 208 -13.66 1.04 -6.24
C LEU A 208 -12.32 0.87 -6.96
N TRP A 209 -12.36 0.98 -8.28
CA TRP A 209 -11.18 0.94 -9.14
C TRP A 209 -11.35 1.86 -10.35
N ASP A 210 -10.21 2.29 -10.89
CA ASP A 210 -10.18 3.19 -12.03
C ASP A 210 -10.37 2.45 -13.38
N ARG A 211 -10.34 3.21 -14.48
CA ARG A 211 -10.51 2.69 -15.85
C ARG A 211 -9.37 1.77 -16.32
N GLY A 212 -8.24 1.79 -15.62
CA GLY A 212 -7.06 0.98 -15.87
C GLY A 212 -7.25 -0.47 -15.45
N PHE A 213 -8.14 -0.75 -14.49
CA PHE A 213 -8.34 -2.11 -13.99
C PHE A 213 -9.36 -2.94 -14.78
N PHE A 214 -10.31 -2.31 -15.47
CA PHE A 214 -11.39 -3.05 -16.13
C PHE A 214 -10.88 -4.08 -17.17
N SER A 215 -11.20 -5.35 -16.94
CA SER A 215 -11.19 -6.43 -17.93
C SER A 215 -12.37 -7.37 -17.67
N TYR A 216 -12.83 -8.08 -18.71
CA TYR A 216 -13.97 -8.99 -18.59
C TYR A 216 -13.66 -10.14 -17.62
N GLU A 217 -12.47 -10.72 -17.74
CA GLU A 217 -12.00 -11.81 -16.89
C GLU A 217 -11.91 -11.38 -15.42
N LEU A 218 -11.40 -10.18 -15.16
CA LEU A 218 -11.29 -9.68 -13.80
C LEU A 218 -12.66 -9.39 -13.19
N TRP A 219 -13.60 -8.88 -13.99
CA TRP A 219 -14.98 -8.71 -13.55
C TRP A 219 -15.64 -10.04 -13.17
N GLN A 220 -15.45 -11.09 -13.99
CA GLN A 220 -15.92 -12.44 -13.66
C GLN A 220 -15.33 -12.94 -12.34
N GLN A 221 -14.04 -12.72 -12.11
CA GLN A 221 -13.37 -13.11 -10.88
C GLN A 221 -13.92 -12.39 -9.64
N MET A 222 -14.34 -11.13 -9.77
CA MET A 222 -14.98 -10.39 -8.68
C MET A 222 -16.39 -10.92 -8.39
N ILE A 223 -17.18 -11.19 -9.44
CA ILE A 223 -18.52 -11.79 -9.29
C ILE A 223 -18.43 -13.17 -8.63
N ALA A 224 -17.50 -14.02 -9.06
CA ALA A 224 -17.31 -15.35 -8.49
C ALA A 224 -16.91 -15.34 -7.01
N ARG A 225 -16.42 -14.21 -6.51
CA ARG A 225 -16.08 -13.97 -5.09
C ARG A 225 -17.15 -13.17 -4.35
N GLU A 226 -18.26 -12.88 -5.02
CA GLU A 226 -19.38 -12.07 -4.52
C GLU A 226 -19.02 -10.62 -4.15
N VAL A 227 -17.81 -10.16 -4.53
CA VAL A 227 -17.32 -8.81 -4.27
C VAL A 227 -18.10 -7.82 -5.13
N LYS A 228 -18.63 -6.77 -4.50
CA LYS A 228 -19.31 -5.68 -5.23
C LYS A 228 -18.26 -4.72 -5.76
N VAL A 229 -18.44 -4.29 -7.01
CA VAL A 229 -17.46 -3.46 -7.71
C VAL A 229 -18.14 -2.22 -8.27
N LEU A 230 -17.53 -1.06 -8.02
CA LEU A 230 -17.88 0.19 -8.69
C LEU A 230 -16.70 0.64 -9.55
N ALA A 231 -16.94 0.76 -10.85
CA ALA A 231 -15.90 0.91 -11.85
C ALA A 231 -16.03 2.15 -12.68
N ARG A 232 -14.94 2.90 -12.81
CA ARG A 232 -14.78 3.74 -13.99
C ARG A 232 -14.38 2.85 -15.16
N VAL A 233 -15.01 3.00 -16.31
CA VAL A 233 -14.66 2.28 -17.54
C VAL A 233 -14.15 3.23 -18.62
N LYS A 234 -13.42 2.70 -19.60
CA LYS A 234 -12.99 3.49 -20.77
C LYS A 234 -14.21 3.88 -21.61
N SER A 235 -14.21 5.09 -22.17
CA SER A 235 -15.31 5.60 -23.03
C SER A 235 -15.59 4.74 -24.26
N ARG A 236 -14.63 3.92 -24.69
CA ARG A 236 -14.76 2.98 -25.82
C ARG A 236 -15.49 1.69 -25.45
N LEU A 237 -15.77 1.44 -24.17
CA LEU A 237 -16.55 0.28 -23.77
C LEU A 237 -18.00 0.48 -24.22
N ILE A 238 -18.50 -0.45 -25.03
CA ILE A 238 -19.85 -0.38 -25.57
C ILE A 238 -20.83 -0.89 -24.50
N LEU A 239 -21.59 0.03 -23.91
CA LEU A 239 -22.67 -0.27 -22.95
C LEU A 239 -24.00 0.11 -23.60
N ARG A 240 -24.68 -0.88 -24.19
CA ARG A 240 -26.01 -0.68 -24.76
C ARG A 240 -27.06 -0.82 -23.64
N PRO A 241 -27.92 0.19 -23.38
CA PRO A 241 -28.98 0.06 -22.40
C PRO A 241 -29.93 -1.08 -22.76
N ILE A 242 -30.13 -1.99 -21.81
CA ILE A 242 -31.10 -3.08 -21.88
C ILE A 242 -32.36 -2.68 -21.11
N ARG A 243 -32.20 -1.95 -20.01
CA ARG A 243 -33.29 -1.45 -19.18
C ARG A 243 -32.89 -0.17 -18.46
N HIS A 244 -33.70 0.89 -18.57
CA HIS A 244 -33.54 2.08 -17.75
C HIS A 244 -34.09 1.85 -16.33
N LEU A 245 -33.39 2.37 -15.33
CA LEU A 245 -33.76 2.31 -13.92
C LEU A 245 -34.14 3.71 -13.42
N ALA A 246 -34.76 3.76 -12.24
CA ALA A 246 -34.99 5.03 -11.54
C ALA A 246 -33.65 5.77 -11.32
N ALA A 247 -33.72 7.10 -11.26
CA ALA A 247 -32.58 8.01 -11.13
C ALA A 247 -31.61 8.06 -12.34
N GLY A 248 -32.06 7.64 -13.54
CA GLY A 248 -31.31 7.85 -14.78
C GLY A 248 -30.20 6.83 -15.07
N SER A 249 -29.93 5.90 -14.15
CA SER A 249 -29.05 4.74 -14.39
C SER A 249 -29.72 3.71 -15.31
N TYR A 250 -28.95 2.78 -15.89
CA TYR A 250 -29.48 1.72 -16.77
C TYR A 250 -28.68 0.42 -16.60
N LEU A 251 -29.32 -0.71 -16.89
CA LEU A 251 -28.64 -1.99 -17.00
C LEU A 251 -28.07 -2.16 -18.41
N ALA A 252 -26.85 -2.69 -18.49
CA ALA A 252 -26.19 -3.08 -19.73
C ALA A 252 -25.50 -4.44 -19.55
N LYS A 253 -24.97 -5.00 -20.65
CA LYS A 253 -24.12 -6.19 -20.60
C LYS A 253 -22.70 -5.85 -21.03
N ILE A 254 -21.72 -6.37 -20.30
CA ILE A 254 -20.32 -6.41 -20.74
C ILE A 254 -19.99 -7.80 -21.29
N TYR A 255 -19.12 -7.84 -22.29
CA TYR A 255 -18.75 -9.06 -23.01
C TYR A 255 -17.25 -9.13 -23.18
N LYS A 256 -16.72 -10.35 -23.29
CA LYS A 256 -15.29 -10.60 -23.53
C LYS A 256 -14.77 -9.95 -24.81
N ASN A 257 -15.56 -10.01 -25.89
CA ASN A 257 -15.19 -9.50 -27.20
C ASN A 257 -16.45 -9.10 -28.02
N SER A 258 -16.23 -8.58 -29.23
CA SER A 258 -17.31 -8.14 -30.14
C SER A 258 -18.19 -9.28 -30.61
N TYR A 259 -17.61 -10.44 -30.95
CA TYR A 259 -18.35 -11.62 -31.40
C TYR A 259 -19.37 -12.09 -30.36
N ASN A 260 -18.95 -12.21 -29.10
CA ASN A 260 -19.83 -12.60 -27.99
C ASN A 260 -20.95 -11.57 -27.78
N ARG A 261 -20.66 -10.27 -27.95
CA ARG A 261 -21.67 -9.22 -27.88
C ARG A 261 -22.70 -9.32 -29.01
N GLU A 262 -22.26 -9.58 -30.25
CA GLU A 262 -23.16 -9.71 -31.41
C GLU A 262 -24.06 -10.94 -31.32
N LYS A 263 -23.57 -12.02 -30.71
CA LYS A 263 -24.33 -13.25 -30.49
C LYS A 263 -25.06 -13.30 -29.14
N ASP A 264 -24.97 -12.25 -28.34
CA ASP A 264 -25.42 -12.17 -26.94
C ASP A 264 -25.03 -13.41 -26.10
N ARG A 265 -23.77 -13.83 -26.20
CA ARG A 265 -23.20 -14.98 -25.47
C ARG A 265 -22.36 -14.50 -24.29
N ASP A 266 -22.57 -15.11 -23.13
CA ASP A 266 -21.80 -14.85 -21.92
C ASP A 266 -21.78 -13.35 -21.53
N GLY A 267 -22.89 -12.66 -21.69
CA GLY A 267 -23.00 -11.26 -21.28
C GLY A 267 -23.18 -11.13 -19.77
N ILE A 268 -22.31 -10.36 -19.11
CA ILE A 268 -22.44 -10.06 -17.68
C ILE A 268 -23.28 -8.79 -17.54
N VAL A 269 -24.39 -8.90 -16.83
CA VAL A 269 -25.26 -7.75 -16.55
C VAL A 269 -24.59 -6.83 -15.52
N VAL A 270 -24.52 -5.55 -15.85
CA VAL A 270 -23.98 -4.47 -15.00
C VAL A 270 -24.99 -3.32 -14.93
N ARG A 271 -24.89 -2.50 -13.88
CA ARG A 271 -25.64 -1.25 -13.67
C ARG A 271 -24.69 -0.06 -13.76
#